data_AF-A0A0Q7NGK0-F1
#
_entry.id   AF-A0A0Q7NGK0-F1
#
_cell.length_a   1.000
_cell.length_b   1.000
_cell.length_c   1.000
_cell.angle_alpha   90.00
_cell.angle_beta   90.00
_cell.angle_gamma   90.00
#
_symmetry.space_group_name_H-M   'P 1'
#
loop_
_entity.id
_entity.type
_entity.pdbx_description
1 polymer ?
#
loop_
_entity_poly.entity_id
_entity_poly.type
_entity_poly.pdbx_seq_one_letter_code
_entity_poly.pdbx_strand_id
1 'polypeptide(L)'
;MKLRYGTFSYLPDLTDDEIAAQVKYALDHGWPVSLEYTDDPHPRNVYWEMWGLPMFDLAEPDGVLAQLAGCRATFPQHYIRLLAYDAALGRQSTAMSFLVQRPAHEPGFLLERVEGPDRTQRYSVKSYATARPSGDRYAGE
;
A
#
# COMPACT_ATOMS: atom_id res chain seq x y z
N MET A 1 -8.80 4.53 12.99
CA MET A 1 -7.35 4.42 13.32
C MET A 1 -6.51 4.84 12.11
N LYS A 2 -5.19 5.01 12.23
CA LYS A 2 -4.29 5.24 11.08
C LYS A 2 -3.34 4.06 10.94
N LEU A 3 -3.47 3.26 9.89
CA LEU A 3 -2.56 2.12 9.65
C LEU A 3 -1.15 2.62 9.34
N ARG A 4 -0.15 1.96 9.90
CA ARG A 4 1.25 2.41 9.78
C ARG A 4 2.09 1.54 8.85
N TYR A 5 1.51 1.08 7.73
CA TYR A 5 2.24 0.29 6.72
C TYR A 5 3.21 1.11 5.90
N GLY A 6 4.31 0.53 5.45
CA GLY A 6 5.27 1.22 4.60
C GLY A 6 6.13 2.25 5.35
N THR A 7 7.21 2.67 4.69
CA THR A 7 8.39 3.30 5.30
C THR A 7 8.08 4.59 6.06
N PHE A 8 7.17 5.42 5.55
CA PHE A 8 6.97 6.79 6.05
C PHE A 8 5.68 7.00 6.84
N SER A 9 4.94 5.95 7.15
CA SER A 9 3.58 6.11 7.66
C SER A 9 3.45 6.71 9.05
N TYR A 10 4.54 6.92 9.79
CA TYR A 10 4.53 7.69 11.05
C TYR A 10 4.58 9.21 10.84
N LEU A 11 5.00 9.66 9.65
CA LEU A 11 4.97 11.05 9.22
C LEU A 11 3.53 11.46 8.82
N PRO A 12 3.29 12.77 8.58
CA PRO A 12 2.15 13.21 7.79
C PRO A 12 2.08 12.50 6.43
N ASP A 13 0.89 12.46 5.82
CA ASP A 13 0.77 11.89 4.48
C ASP A 13 1.52 12.78 3.49
N LEU A 14 2.30 12.14 2.61
CA LEU A 14 3.20 12.84 1.70
C LEU A 14 2.42 13.67 0.67
N THR A 15 2.92 14.85 0.37
CA THR A 15 2.45 15.66 -0.76
C THR A 15 2.92 15.07 -2.09
N ASP A 16 2.34 15.50 -3.20
CA ASP A 16 2.76 15.01 -4.52
C ASP A 16 4.21 15.38 -4.85
N ASP A 17 4.68 16.55 -4.40
CA ASP A 17 6.08 16.96 -4.53
C ASP A 17 7.03 16.06 -3.71
N GLU A 18 6.63 15.69 -2.49
CA GLU A 18 7.39 14.77 -1.65
C GLU A 18 7.43 13.37 -2.24
N ILE A 19 6.30 12.90 -2.79
CA ILE A 19 6.21 11.62 -3.52
C ILE A 19 7.12 11.68 -4.76
N ALA A 20 7.10 12.76 -5.54
CA ALA A 20 7.95 12.96 -6.70
C ALA A 20 9.44 12.83 -6.33
N ALA A 21 9.85 13.42 -5.20
CA ALA A 21 11.21 13.32 -4.71
C ALA A 21 11.59 11.88 -4.32
N GLN A 22 10.69 11.12 -3.70
CA GLN A 22 10.94 9.69 -3.40
C GLN A 22 11.01 8.84 -4.67
N VAL A 23 10.17 9.12 -5.67
CA VAL A 23 10.23 8.45 -6.98
C VAL A 23 11.56 8.76 -7.66
N LYS A 24 11.97 10.03 -7.72
CA LYS A 24 13.26 10.43 -8.28
C LYS A 24 14.42 9.70 -7.62
N TYR A 25 14.39 9.58 -6.29
CA TYR A 25 15.36 8.79 -5.55
C TYR A 25 15.40 7.33 -6.02
N ALA A 26 14.25 6.67 -6.21
CA ALA A 26 14.22 5.29 -6.72
C ALA A 26 14.79 5.18 -8.15
N LEU A 27 14.39 6.09 -9.04
CA LEU A 27 14.83 6.10 -10.44
C LEU A 27 16.35 6.36 -10.55
N ASP A 28 16.90 7.22 -9.70
CA ASP A 28 18.35 7.47 -9.62
C ASP A 28 19.15 6.24 -9.18
N HIS A 29 18.52 5.29 -8.48
CA HIS A 29 19.10 3.98 -8.15
C HIS A 29 18.83 2.91 -9.22
N GLY A 30 18.18 3.27 -10.32
CA GLY A 30 17.79 2.33 -11.38
C GLY A 30 16.71 1.34 -10.96
N TRP A 31 15.92 1.67 -9.92
CA TRP A 31 14.86 0.79 -9.44
C TRP A 31 13.55 1.05 -10.19
N PRO A 32 13.00 0.05 -10.92
CA PRO A 32 11.66 0.18 -11.48
C PRO A 32 10.62 0.39 -10.39
N VAL A 33 9.65 1.25 -10.70
CA VAL A 33 8.60 1.67 -9.77
C VAL A 33 7.26 1.04 -10.16
N SER A 34 6.50 0.55 -9.19
CA SER A 34 5.14 0.06 -9.38
C SER A 34 4.16 0.71 -8.40
N LEU A 35 2.89 0.70 -8.79
CA LEU A 35 1.78 1.10 -7.96
C LEU A 35 0.90 -0.11 -7.70
N GLU A 36 0.48 -0.26 -6.46
CA GLU A 36 -0.44 -1.31 -6.04
C GLU A 36 -1.52 -0.73 -5.12
N TYR A 37 -2.71 -1.32 -5.16
CA TYR A 37 -3.85 -0.85 -4.39
C TYR A 37 -4.61 -2.00 -3.72
N THR A 38 -5.30 -1.70 -2.63
CA THR A 38 -6.16 -2.66 -1.94
C THR A 38 -7.24 -1.97 -1.13
N ASP A 39 -8.35 -2.66 -0.94
CA ASP A 39 -9.35 -2.35 0.08
C ASP A 39 -9.39 -3.38 1.22
N ASP A 40 -8.54 -4.43 1.17
CA ASP A 40 -8.26 -5.31 2.31
C ASP A 40 -6.93 -4.89 2.95
N PRO A 41 -6.97 -4.23 4.11
CA PRO A 41 -5.78 -3.70 4.76
C PRO A 41 -5.06 -4.75 5.60
N HIS A 42 -5.47 -6.03 5.60
CA HIS A 42 -4.89 -7.02 6.51
C HIS A 42 -3.35 -7.09 6.40
N PRO A 43 -2.59 -7.11 7.52
CA PRO A 43 -1.13 -7.06 7.49
C PRO A 43 -0.46 -8.27 6.82
N ARG A 44 -1.22 -9.35 6.60
CA ARG A 44 -0.77 -10.55 5.86
C ARG A 44 -1.32 -10.61 4.43
N ASN A 45 -2.06 -9.58 3.99
CA ASN A 45 -2.38 -9.39 2.59
C ASN A 45 -1.11 -8.89 1.88
N VAL A 46 -0.28 -9.83 1.42
CA VAL A 46 1.04 -9.55 0.84
C VAL A 46 0.91 -9.05 -0.59
N TYR A 47 -0.03 -9.62 -1.35
CA TYR A 47 -0.27 -9.29 -2.76
C TYR A 47 -1.44 -8.33 -2.87
N TRP A 48 -1.13 -7.09 -3.21
CA TRP A 48 -2.12 -6.09 -3.53
C TRP A 48 -2.37 -6.10 -5.04
N GLU A 49 -3.48 -5.50 -5.48
CA GLU A 49 -3.81 -5.43 -6.89
C GLU A 49 -2.85 -4.49 -7.61
N MET A 50 -2.33 -4.92 -8.76
CA MET A 50 -1.39 -4.13 -9.55
C MET A 50 -2.12 -3.05 -10.35
N TRP A 51 -1.63 -1.81 -10.29
CA TRP A 51 -2.04 -0.77 -11.24
C TRP A 51 -1.13 -0.82 -12.47
N GLY A 52 -1.56 -1.58 -13.47
CA GLY A 52 -0.78 -1.81 -14.69
C GLY A 52 0.49 -2.63 -14.42
N LEU A 53 1.49 -2.43 -15.27
CA LEU A 53 2.80 -3.09 -15.14
C LEU A 53 3.79 -2.18 -14.39
N PRO A 54 4.82 -2.74 -13.74
CA PRO A 54 5.92 -1.94 -13.21
C PRO A 54 6.55 -1.08 -14.32
N MET A 55 6.88 0.16 -13.99
CA MET A 55 7.43 1.13 -14.91
C MET A 55 8.95 1.02 -14.92
N PHE A 56 9.49 0.51 -16.03
CA PHE A 56 10.92 0.39 -16.29
C PHE A 56 11.43 1.59 -17.11
N ASP A 57 12.74 1.81 -17.07
CA ASP A 57 13.46 2.75 -17.92
C ASP A 57 12.96 4.22 -17.87
N LEU A 58 12.34 4.62 -16.75
CA LEU A 58 11.98 6.00 -16.48
C LEU A 58 13.16 6.75 -15.84
N ALA A 59 13.39 7.99 -16.29
CA ALA A 59 14.36 8.90 -15.68
C ALA A 59 13.71 9.96 -14.78
N GLU A 60 12.52 10.42 -15.15
CA GLU A 60 11.80 11.49 -14.46
C GLU A 60 10.50 11.00 -13.81
N PRO A 61 10.08 11.60 -12.68
CA PRO A 61 8.95 11.12 -11.87
C PRO A 61 7.57 11.37 -12.51
N ASP A 62 7.46 12.29 -13.46
CA ASP A 62 6.18 12.73 -14.04
C ASP A 62 5.33 11.57 -14.59
N GLY A 63 5.97 10.58 -15.22
CA GLY A 63 5.29 9.40 -15.73
C GLY A 63 4.63 8.56 -14.61
N VAL A 64 5.33 8.42 -13.47
CA VAL A 64 4.81 7.71 -12.29
C VAL A 64 3.69 8.50 -11.63
N LEU A 65 3.82 9.82 -11.51
CA LEU A 65 2.79 10.69 -10.93
C LEU A 65 1.51 10.70 -11.77
N ALA A 66 1.64 10.65 -13.11
CA ALA A 66 0.48 10.52 -13.99
C ALA A 66 -0.29 9.21 -13.75
N GLN A 67 0.44 8.09 -13.58
CA GLN A 67 -0.18 6.80 -13.23
C GLN A 67 -0.82 6.84 -11.84
N LEU A 68 -0.16 7.48 -10.88
CA LEU A 68 -0.70 7.66 -9.53
C LEU A 68 -2.01 8.46 -9.57
N ALA A 69 -2.06 9.57 -10.30
CA ALA A 69 -3.28 10.35 -10.46
C ALA A 69 -4.43 9.52 -11.05
N GLY A 70 -4.16 8.70 -12.08
CA GLY A 70 -5.15 7.79 -12.65
C GLY A 70 -5.64 6.73 -11.67
N CYS A 71 -4.74 6.15 -10.87
CA CYS A 71 -5.06 5.16 -9.86
C CYS A 71 -5.92 5.76 -8.74
N ARG A 72 -5.56 6.95 -8.23
CA ARG A 72 -6.34 7.68 -7.23
C ARG A 72 -7.75 8.04 -7.72
N ALA A 73 -7.86 8.48 -8.97
CA ALA A 73 -9.15 8.81 -9.58
C ALA A 73 -10.06 7.58 -9.72
N THR A 74 -9.48 6.41 -10.03
CA THR A 74 -10.23 5.16 -10.18
C THR A 74 -10.63 4.57 -8.83
N PHE A 75 -9.74 4.65 -7.83
CA PHE A 75 -9.90 4.01 -6.54
C PHE A 75 -9.74 5.00 -5.37
N PRO A 76 -10.63 6.00 -5.23
CA PRO A 76 -10.43 7.12 -4.29
C PRO A 76 -10.46 6.71 -2.80
N GLN A 77 -11.06 5.57 -2.49
CA GLN A 77 -11.20 5.05 -1.11
C GLN A 77 -10.29 3.84 -0.82
N HIS A 78 -9.35 3.52 -1.71
CA HIS A 78 -8.43 2.40 -1.50
C HIS A 78 -7.13 2.86 -0.86
N TYR A 79 -6.45 1.94 -0.19
CA TYR A 79 -5.03 2.11 0.07
C TYR A 79 -4.28 2.00 -1.25
N ILE A 80 -3.36 2.92 -1.50
CA ILE A 80 -2.42 2.84 -2.63
C ILE A 80 -1.02 2.93 -2.06
N ARG A 81 -0.16 2.00 -2.49
CA ARG A 81 1.26 1.99 -2.17
C ARG A 81 2.09 2.11 -3.44
N LEU A 82 3.24 2.75 -3.29
CA LEU A 82 4.30 2.76 -4.28
C LEU A 82 5.37 1.78 -3.83
N LEU A 83 5.90 0.99 -4.77
CA LEU A 83 7.05 0.13 -4.55
C LEU A 83 8.17 0.47 -5.53
N ALA A 84 9.41 0.34 -5.07
CA ALA A 84 10.59 0.33 -5.93
C ALA A 84 11.33 -0.99 -5.74
N TYR A 85 11.60 -1.67 -6.85
CA TYR A 85 12.24 -2.98 -6.85
C TYR A 85 13.71 -2.88 -7.24
N ASP A 86 14.59 -3.50 -6.45
CA ASP A 86 16.01 -3.56 -6.73
C ASP A 86 16.36 -4.92 -7.33
N ALA A 87 16.69 -4.90 -8.63
CA ALA A 87 17.05 -6.09 -9.41
C ALA A 87 18.54 -6.46 -9.30
N ALA A 88 19.35 -5.71 -8.55
CA ALA A 88 20.77 -5.99 -8.39
C ALA A 88 21.00 -7.39 -7.81
N LEU A 89 22.07 -8.05 -8.29
CA LEU A 89 22.48 -9.36 -7.82
C LEU A 89 22.75 -9.31 -6.30
N GLY A 90 22.12 -10.21 -5.54
CA GLY A 90 22.21 -10.26 -4.08
C GLY A 90 21.13 -9.44 -3.35
N ARG A 91 20.37 -8.58 -4.06
CA ARG A 91 19.19 -7.90 -3.49
C ARG A 91 17.89 -8.53 -3.96
N GLN A 92 17.58 -8.47 -5.26
CA GLN A 92 16.42 -9.08 -5.92
C GLN A 92 15.11 -8.98 -5.11
N SER A 93 14.79 -7.78 -4.62
CA SER A 93 13.67 -7.57 -3.71
C SER A 93 13.21 -6.12 -3.70
N THR A 94 12.11 -5.86 -2.99
CA THR A 94 11.62 -4.50 -2.76
C THR A 94 12.66 -3.72 -1.95
N ALA A 95 13.15 -2.62 -2.52
CA ALA A 95 14.04 -1.69 -1.84
C ALA A 95 13.27 -0.63 -1.05
N MET A 96 12.10 -0.22 -1.54
CA MET A 96 11.28 0.80 -0.92
C MET A 96 9.80 0.50 -1.10
N SER A 97 9.00 0.72 -0.06
CA SER A 97 7.53 0.64 -0.12
C SER A 97 6.89 1.63 0.84
N PHE A 98 6.05 2.53 0.33
CA PHE A 98 5.34 3.51 1.15
C PHE A 98 3.94 3.80 0.62
N LEU A 99 3.06 4.25 1.52
CA LEU A 99 1.69 4.61 1.18
C LEU A 99 1.62 5.99 0.57
N VAL A 100 0.81 6.12 -0.49
CA VAL A 100 0.55 7.35 -1.24
C VAL A 100 -0.93 7.73 -1.27
N GLN A 101 -1.81 6.83 -0.81
CA GLN A 101 -3.23 7.09 -0.56
C GLN A 101 -3.75 6.19 0.56
N ARG A 102 -4.77 6.66 1.28
CA ARG A 102 -5.53 5.93 2.29
C ARG A 102 -7.02 6.25 2.15
N PRO A 103 -7.93 5.36 2.58
CA PRO A 103 -9.32 5.74 2.84
C PRO A 103 -9.39 6.85 3.90
N ALA A 104 -10.43 7.68 3.83
CA ALA A 104 -10.63 8.79 4.76
C ALA A 104 -10.84 8.32 6.22
N HIS A 105 -11.55 7.21 6.40
CA HIS A 105 -11.78 6.60 7.69
C HIS A 105 -11.41 5.11 7.65
N GLU A 106 -10.50 4.71 8.53
CA GLU A 106 -10.13 3.30 8.71
C GLU A 106 -10.67 2.78 10.06
N PRO A 107 -11.62 1.84 10.05
CA PRO A 107 -12.24 1.32 11.28
C PRO A 107 -11.28 0.40 12.08
N GLY A 108 -10.29 -0.19 11.44
CA GLY A 108 -9.27 -1.03 12.08
C GLY A 108 -9.58 -2.52 12.07
N PHE A 109 -9.15 -3.20 13.14
CA PHE A 109 -9.17 -4.65 13.21
C PHE A 109 -9.89 -5.18 14.46
N LEU A 110 -10.56 -6.31 14.29
CA LEU A 110 -10.99 -7.21 15.34
C LEU A 110 -9.91 -8.27 15.58
N LEU A 111 -9.56 -8.51 16.86
CA LEU A 111 -8.73 -9.64 17.27
C LEU A 111 -9.63 -10.74 17.84
N GLU A 112 -9.91 -11.76 17.04
CA GLU A 112 -10.63 -12.94 17.47
C GLU A 112 -9.72 -13.87 18.26
N ARG A 113 -10.27 -14.44 19.33
CA ARG A 113 -9.58 -15.38 20.23
C ARG A 113 -10.41 -16.64 20.34
N VAL A 114 -9.89 -17.74 19.82
CA VAL A 114 -10.50 -19.06 19.93
C VAL A 114 -9.77 -19.83 21.02
N GLU A 115 -10.50 -20.26 22.05
CA GLU A 115 -9.94 -21.07 23.14
C GLU A 115 -9.53 -22.45 22.63
N GLY A 116 -8.30 -22.84 22.96
CA GLY A 116 -7.78 -24.19 22.73
C GLY A 116 -7.61 -24.95 24.06
N PRO A 117 -6.90 -26.09 24.03
CA PRO A 117 -6.55 -26.81 25.25
C PRO A 117 -5.79 -25.93 26.25
N ASP A 118 -6.10 -26.11 27.53
CA ASP A 118 -5.55 -25.37 28.65
C ASP A 118 -5.70 -23.84 28.51
N ARG A 119 -4.58 -23.12 28.48
CA ARG A 119 -4.53 -21.65 28.35
C ARG A 119 -4.13 -21.20 26.94
N THR A 120 -4.19 -22.10 25.97
CA THR A 120 -3.85 -21.80 24.57
C THR A 120 -4.95 -20.98 23.91
N GLN A 121 -4.57 -19.96 23.13
CA GLN A 121 -5.48 -19.23 22.27
C GLN A 121 -4.97 -19.23 20.83
N ARG A 122 -5.88 -19.48 19.89
CA ARG A 122 -5.64 -19.26 18.46
C ARG A 122 -6.22 -17.91 18.08
N TYR A 123 -5.42 -17.12 17.37
CA TYR A 123 -5.77 -15.75 17.02
C TYR A 123 -6.10 -15.61 15.54
N SER A 124 -7.10 -14.80 15.25
CA SER A 124 -7.35 -14.28 13.90
C SER A 124 -7.50 -12.76 13.96
N VAL A 125 -6.87 -12.07 13.02
CA VAL A 125 -7.03 -10.62 12.85
C VAL A 125 -7.95 -10.43 11.65
N LYS A 126 -9.06 -9.72 11.85
CA LYS A 126 -10.02 -9.40 10.78
C LYS A 126 -10.16 -7.89 10.66
N SER A 127 -10.10 -7.36 9.44
CA SER A 127 -10.44 -5.95 9.23
C SER A 127 -11.94 -5.77 9.36
N TYR A 128 -12.38 -4.67 9.98
CA TYR A 128 -13.81 -4.32 9.96
C TYR A 128 -14.29 -3.96 8.56
N ALA A 129 -13.40 -3.42 7.70
CA ALA A 129 -13.74 -3.06 6.33
C ALA A 129 -14.10 -4.29 5.48
N THR A 130 -13.49 -5.44 5.74
CA THR A 130 -13.72 -6.68 4.98
C THR A 130 -15.01 -7.41 5.35
N ALA A 131 -15.81 -6.85 6.26
CA ALA A 131 -17.21 -7.26 6.46
C ALA A 131 -18.11 -6.90 5.26
N ARG A 132 -17.66 -5.95 4.42
CA ARG A 132 -18.32 -5.59 3.14
C ARG A 132 -17.62 -6.27 1.95
N PRO A 133 -18.34 -6.53 0.85
CA PRO A 133 -17.75 -6.99 -0.40
C PRO A 133 -16.64 -6.07 -0.89
N SER A 134 -15.70 -6.60 -1.67
CA SER A 134 -14.65 -5.79 -2.30
C SER A 134 -15.28 -4.75 -3.25
N GLY A 135 -14.70 -3.55 -3.31
CA GLY A 135 -15.22 -2.39 -4.01
C GLY A 135 -16.19 -1.53 -3.18
N ASP A 136 -16.96 -2.16 -2.28
CA ASP A 136 -17.93 -1.46 -1.39
C ASP A 136 -17.34 -1.12 -0.01
N ARG A 137 -16.08 -1.48 0.23
CA ARG A 137 -15.36 -1.17 1.47
C ARG A 137 -14.99 0.31 1.49
N TYR A 138 -15.03 0.92 2.68
CA TYR A 138 -14.77 2.35 2.89
C TYR A 138 -15.69 3.31 2.12
N ALA A 139 -16.69 2.81 1.38
CA ALA A 139 -17.73 3.63 0.78
C ALA A 139 -18.63 4.18 1.90
N GLY A 140 -18.58 5.50 2.10
CA GLY A 140 -19.55 6.30 2.85
C GLY A 140 -19.96 5.80 4.24
N GLU A 141 -19.50 6.51 5.27
CA GLU A 141 -20.47 7.12 6.18
C GLU A 141 -20.95 8.44 5.55
#